data_AF-A0A1P8KEA3-F1
#
_entry.id   AF-A0A1P8KEA3-F1
#
_cell.length_a   1.000
_cell.length_b   1.000
_cell.length_c   1.000
_cell.angle_alpha   90.00
_cell.angle_beta   90.00
_cell.angle_gamma   90.00
#
_symmetry.space_group_name_H-M   'P 1'
#
loop_
_entity.id
_entity.type
_entity.pdbx_description
1 polymer ?
#
loop_
_entity_poly.entity_id
_entity_poly.type
_entity_poly.pdbx_seq_one_letter_code
_entity_poly.pdbx_strand_id
1 'polypeptide(L)'
;MPDPKDSKFQETGFPSLSWEEEDLPTRPMPLHERPLQARIDNEMAIIAEHHIRIALSIEKFWGHKDCTEYLQSLILSGYKEGEKRVGFKSEVLSALINLAALHRLE
;
A
#
# COMPACT_ATOMS: atom_id res chain seq x y z
N MET A 1 -19.31 -49.31 -17.25
CA MET A 1 -19.51 -47.96 -16.69
C MET A 1 -20.56 -48.09 -15.59
N PRO A 2 -20.21 -47.87 -14.32
CA PRO A 2 -21.15 -47.67 -13.23
C PRO A 2 -21.29 -46.17 -12.89
N ASP A 3 -22.52 -45.68 -12.77
CA ASP A 3 -22.87 -44.30 -12.40
C ASP A 3 -22.32 -43.89 -11.01
N PRO A 4 -21.75 -42.68 -10.85
CA PRO A 4 -21.16 -42.21 -9.59
C PRO A 4 -22.20 -41.65 -8.59
N LYS A 5 -23.46 -42.09 -8.65
CA LYS A 5 -24.57 -41.56 -7.84
C LYS A 5 -25.01 -42.45 -6.67
N ASP A 6 -24.15 -43.36 -6.21
CA ASP A 6 -24.37 -44.11 -4.97
C ASP A 6 -23.55 -43.50 -3.82
N SER A 7 -23.88 -42.26 -3.47
CA SER A 7 -23.41 -41.64 -2.24
C SER A 7 -24.28 -42.10 -1.08
N LYS A 8 -24.04 -43.32 -0.59
CA LYS A 8 -24.42 -43.76 0.76
C LYS A 8 -23.61 -42.96 1.79
N PHE A 9 -23.91 -41.67 1.93
CA PHE A 9 -23.45 -40.87 3.07
C PHE A 9 -24.65 -40.64 3.98
N GLN A 10 -24.65 -41.47 5.01
CA GLN A 10 -25.51 -41.46 6.17
C GLN A 10 -25.62 -40.03 6.75
N GLU A 11 -26.84 -39.56 7.00
CA GLU A 11 -27.15 -38.29 7.68
C GLU A 11 -26.36 -38.17 8.98
N THR A 12 -25.18 -37.58 8.92
CA THR A 12 -24.66 -36.84 10.06
C THR A 12 -25.55 -35.60 10.15
N GLY A 13 -25.96 -35.20 11.36
CA GLY A 13 -26.89 -34.08 11.59
C GLY A 13 -26.34 -32.70 11.21
N PHE A 14 -25.48 -32.63 10.21
CA PHE A 14 -24.95 -31.43 9.61
C PHE A 14 -25.71 -31.14 8.30
N PRO A 15 -26.18 -29.91 8.11
CA PRO A 15 -26.87 -29.51 6.88
C PRO A 15 -25.95 -29.74 5.66
N SER A 16 -26.56 -30.16 4.55
CA SER A 16 -25.88 -30.25 3.25
C SER A 16 -25.25 -28.90 2.91
N LEU A 17 -23.96 -28.89 2.59
CA LEU A 17 -23.25 -27.69 2.14
C LEU A 17 -23.92 -27.14 0.87
N SER A 18 -24.79 -26.13 1.03
CA SER A 18 -25.29 -25.32 -0.07
C SER A 18 -24.16 -24.41 -0.52
N TRP A 19 -23.65 -24.64 -1.73
CA TRP A 19 -22.67 -23.75 -2.37
C TRP A 19 -23.32 -22.49 -2.97
N GLU A 20 -24.58 -22.20 -2.63
CA GLU A 20 -25.18 -20.91 -2.95
C GLU A 20 -24.41 -19.86 -2.17
N GLU A 21 -23.80 -18.91 -2.89
CA GLU A 21 -23.07 -17.77 -2.35
C GLU A 21 -24.02 -16.91 -1.50
N GLU A 22 -24.29 -17.31 -0.27
CA GLU A 22 -24.95 -16.46 0.71
C GLU A 22 -24.02 -15.27 1.01
N ASP A 23 -24.45 -14.08 0.58
CA ASP A 23 -23.87 -12.80 0.99
C ASP A 23 -24.08 -12.62 2.50
N LEU A 24 -23.21 -13.25 3.28
CA LEU A 24 -23.19 -13.14 4.73
C LEU A 24 -22.91 -11.68 5.13
N PRO A 25 -23.73 -11.06 6.00
CA PRO A 25 -23.59 -9.66 6.41
C PRO A 25 -22.24 -9.30 7.07
N THR A 26 -21.48 -10.30 7.48
CA THR A 26 -20.17 -10.14 8.13
C THR A 26 -19.00 -10.17 7.15
N ARG A 27 -19.25 -10.17 5.82
CA ARG A 27 -18.17 -10.05 4.84
C ARG A 27 -17.49 -8.69 5.03
N PRO A 28 -16.14 -8.64 5.09
CA PRO A 28 -15.43 -7.38 5.15
C PRO A 28 -15.78 -6.57 3.90
N MET A 29 -16.16 -5.30 4.10
CA MET A 29 -16.46 -4.42 2.97
C MET A 29 -15.24 -4.35 2.04
N PRO A 30 -15.45 -4.27 0.71
CA PRO A 30 -14.37 -4.04 -0.24
C PRO A 30 -13.54 -2.81 0.17
N LEU A 31 -12.22 -2.97 0.26
CA LEU A 31 -11.33 -1.85 0.50
C LEU A 31 -11.29 -1.00 -0.77
N HIS A 32 -12.00 0.13 -0.77
CA HIS A 32 -11.95 1.08 -1.86
C HIS A 32 -10.56 1.71 -1.86
N GLU A 33 -9.70 1.25 -2.77
CA GLU A 33 -8.39 1.86 -2.97
C GLU A 33 -8.59 3.31 -3.43
N ARG A 34 -7.97 4.25 -2.73
CA ARG A 34 -7.97 5.66 -3.15
C ARG A 34 -7.31 5.76 -4.53
N PRO A 35 -7.76 6.67 -5.41
CA PRO A 35 -7.07 6.96 -6.66
C PRO A 35 -5.58 7.18 -6.42
N LEU A 36 -4.74 6.68 -7.33
CA LEU A 36 -3.28 6.71 -7.20
C LEU A 36 -2.76 8.14 -6.92
N GLN A 37 -3.32 9.14 -7.61
CA GLN A 37 -3.00 10.55 -7.40
C GLN A 37 -3.30 11.01 -5.96
N ALA A 38 -4.47 10.66 -5.42
CA ALA A 38 -4.85 11.04 -4.06
C ALA A 38 -3.95 10.42 -2.99
N ARG A 39 -3.31 9.28 -3.30
CA ARG A 39 -2.29 8.67 -2.43
C ARG A 39 -1.00 9.48 -2.49
N ILE A 40 -0.51 9.81 -3.69
CA ILE A 40 0.68 10.66 -3.87
C ILE A 40 0.51 11.98 -3.13
N ASP A 41 -0.62 12.66 -3.30
CA ASP A 41 -0.90 13.94 -2.66
C ASP A 41 -0.89 13.84 -1.13
N ASN A 42 -1.43 12.74 -0.58
CA ASN A 42 -1.44 12.50 0.85
C ASN A 42 -0.03 12.26 1.42
N GLU A 43 0.77 11.42 0.77
CA GLU A 43 2.14 11.15 1.20
C GLU A 43 3.02 12.41 1.08
N MET A 44 2.84 13.20 0.01
CA MET A 44 3.52 14.47 -0.16
C MET A 44 3.14 15.50 0.92
N ALA A 45 1.88 15.53 1.36
CA ALA A 45 1.45 16.40 2.45
C ALA A 45 2.17 16.06 3.77
N ILE A 46 2.30 14.78 4.11
CA ILE A 46 3.00 14.31 5.33
C ILE A 46 4.47 14.75 5.32
N ILE A 47 5.13 14.64 4.16
CA ILE A 47 6.52 15.08 4.00
C ILE A 47 6.61 16.60 4.04
N ALA A 48 5.67 17.34 3.44
CA ALA A 48 5.67 18.79 3.42
C ALA A 48 5.50 19.42 4.80
N GLU A 49 4.68 18.80 5.66
CA GLU A 49 4.47 19.24 7.06
C GLU A 49 5.78 19.25 7.86
N HIS A 50 6.64 18.26 7.63
CA HIS A 50 7.89 18.09 8.39
C HIS A 50 9.12 18.66 7.68
N HIS A 51 9.17 18.53 6.35
CA HIS A 51 10.35 18.81 5.54
C HIS A 51 9.95 19.40 4.17
N ILE A 52 9.40 20.62 4.19
CA ILE A 52 8.94 21.32 2.98
C ILE A 52 9.99 21.39 1.85
N ARG A 53 11.28 21.54 2.18
CA ARG A 53 12.36 21.58 1.17
C ARG A 53 12.50 20.25 0.42
N ILE A 54 12.33 19.15 1.13
CA ILE A 54 12.39 17.80 0.56
C ILE A 54 11.15 17.58 -0.31
N ALA A 55 9.97 17.97 0.16
CA ALA A 55 8.74 17.90 -0.63
C ALA A 55 8.86 18.64 -1.97
N LEU A 56 9.34 19.89 -1.95
CA LEU A 56 9.57 20.68 -3.17
C LEU A 56 10.63 20.08 -4.10
N SER A 57 11.60 19.34 -3.54
CA SER A 57 12.62 18.66 -4.35
C SER A 57 12.03 17.44 -5.03
N ILE A 58 11.25 16.64 -4.30
CA ILE A 58 10.54 15.47 -4.84
C ILE A 58 9.56 15.90 -5.94
N GLU A 59 8.80 16.97 -5.74
CA GLU A 59 7.86 17.49 -6.75
C GLU A 59 8.57 17.86 -8.06
N LYS A 60 9.76 18.47 -7.98
CA LYS A 60 10.55 18.82 -9.16
C LYS A 60 11.16 17.63 -9.87
N PHE A 61 11.53 16.59 -9.11
CA PHE A 61 12.11 15.38 -9.67
C PHE A 61 11.05 14.36 -10.07
N TRP A 62 9.79 14.53 -9.69
CA TRP A 62 8.73 13.56 -10.00
C TRP A 62 8.63 13.31 -11.51
N GLY A 63 8.62 12.05 -11.91
CA GLY A 63 8.66 11.64 -13.33
C GLY A 63 10.06 11.56 -13.94
N HIS A 64 11.11 12.00 -13.23
CA HIS A 64 12.50 11.75 -13.61
C HIS A 64 13.02 10.44 -13.02
N LYS A 65 13.92 9.78 -13.75
CA LYS A 65 14.59 8.54 -13.30
C LYS A 65 15.36 8.76 -11.98
N ASP A 66 15.88 9.95 -11.79
CA ASP A 66 16.65 10.34 -10.61
C ASP A 66 15.80 10.48 -9.34
N CYS A 67 14.47 10.59 -9.46
CA CYS A 67 13.57 10.70 -8.30
C CYS A 67 13.64 9.45 -7.41
N THR A 68 13.68 8.28 -8.04
CA THR A 68 13.76 7.01 -7.31
C THR A 68 15.09 6.88 -6.57
N GLU A 69 16.19 7.29 -7.18
CA GLU A 69 17.52 7.30 -6.53
C GLU A 69 17.56 8.32 -5.39
N TYR A 70 16.98 9.51 -5.60
CA TYR A 70 16.88 10.53 -4.57
C TYR A 70 16.07 10.05 -3.35
N LEU A 71 14.90 9.45 -3.56
CA LEU A 71 14.08 8.88 -2.49
C LEU A 71 14.81 7.77 -1.74
N GLN A 72 15.49 6.85 -2.44
CA GLN A 72 16.28 5.80 -1.80
C GLN A 72 17.45 6.37 -0.99
N SER A 73 18.12 7.40 -1.50
CA SER A 73 19.18 8.11 -0.79
C SER A 73 18.67 8.73 0.50
N LEU A 74 17.51 9.40 0.45
CA LEU A 74 16.86 9.95 1.65
C LEU A 74 16.52 8.85 2.66
N ILE A 75 15.88 7.76 2.23
CA ILE A 75 15.49 6.65 3.12
C ILE A 75 16.71 6.05 3.84
N LEU A 76 17.82 5.84 3.13
CA LEU A 76 19.01 5.18 3.68
C LEU A 76 19.93 6.12 4.45
N SER A 77 20.10 7.35 3.98
CA SER A 77 21.09 8.30 4.50
C SER A 77 20.48 9.40 5.37
N GLY A 78 19.15 9.50 5.45
CA GLY A 78 18.43 10.57 6.11
C GLY A 78 18.56 11.91 5.37
N TYR A 79 18.34 13.00 6.10
CA TYR A 79 18.60 14.34 5.61
C TYR A 79 19.72 15.01 6.43
N LYS A 80 20.32 16.05 5.83
CA LYS A 80 21.33 16.86 6.51
C LYS A 80 20.66 18.10 7.08
N GLU A 81 20.80 18.28 8.39
CA GLU A 81 20.42 19.51 9.08
C GLU A 81 21.69 20.17 9.63
N GLY A 82 22.30 21.02 8.81
CA GLY A 82 23.66 21.54 9.06
C GLY A 82 24.72 20.44 8.90
N GLU A 83 25.62 20.31 9.88
CA GLU A 83 26.68 19.29 9.89
C GLU A 83 26.22 17.93 10.44
N LYS A 84 25.02 17.84 11.00
CA LYS A 84 24.50 16.61 11.60
C LYS A 84 23.62 15.85 10.61
N ARG A 85 23.86 14.54 10.50
CA ARG A 85 22.93 13.60 9.86
C ARG A 85 21.78 13.35 10.81
N VAL A 86 20.56 13.63 10.35
CA VAL A 86 19.33 13.44 11.12
C VAL A 86 18.44 12.45 10.37
N GLY A 87 17.90 11.49 11.11
CA GLY A 87 16.93 10.53 10.58
C GLY A 87 15.55 11.15 10.41
N PHE A 88 14.66 10.43 9.74
CA PHE A 88 13.27 10.83 9.61
C PHE A 88 12.42 10.33 10.79
N LYS A 89 11.33 11.04 11.08
CA LYS A 89 10.23 10.45 11.84
C LYS A 89 9.68 9.22 11.10
N SER A 90 9.14 8.25 11.82
CA SER A 90 8.58 7.03 11.24
C SER A 90 7.51 7.30 10.20
N GLU A 91 6.67 8.31 10.42
CA GLU A 91 5.60 8.73 9.49
C GLU A 91 6.18 9.23 8.16
N VAL A 92 7.19 10.10 8.22
CA VAL A 92 7.87 10.63 7.02
C VAL A 92 8.61 9.52 6.29
N LEU A 93 9.27 8.62 7.01
CA LEU A 93 9.96 7.48 6.41
C LEU A 93 8.97 6.54 5.69
N SER A 94 7.82 6.26 6.30
CA SER A 94 6.76 5.48 5.68
C SER A 94 6.24 6.16 4.41
N ALA A 95 6.04 7.47 4.45
CA ALA A 95 5.59 8.24 3.29
C ALA A 95 6.60 8.21 2.13
N LEU A 96 7.90 8.32 2.44
CA LEU A 96 8.96 8.20 1.44
C LEU A 96 9.02 6.80 0.81
N ILE A 97 8.85 5.74 1.60
CA ILE A 97 8.81 4.37 1.10
C ILE A 97 7.58 4.15 0.19
N ASN A 98 6.42 4.65 0.60
CA ASN A 98 5.18 4.57 -0.17
C ASN A 98 5.31 5.32 -1.50
N LEU A 99 5.87 6.54 -1.51
CA LEU A 99 6.12 7.30 -2.73
C LEU A 99 7.11 6.59 -3.65
N ALA A 100 8.18 6.00 -3.12
CA ALA A 100 9.12 5.23 -3.93
C ALA A 100 8.49 4.00 -4.57
N ALA A 101 7.53 3.35 -3.89
CA ALA A 101 6.77 2.26 -4.46
C ALA A 101 5.79 2.73 -5.54
N LEU A 102 5.09 3.85 -5.30
CA LEU A 102 4.15 4.44 -6.27
C LEU A 102 4.86 4.90 -7.55
N HIS A 103 6.03 5.55 -7.43
CA HIS A 103 6.82 5.98 -8.59
C HIS A 103 7.36 4.80 -9.44
N ARG A 104 7.47 3.58 -8.89
CA ARG A 104 7.86 2.39 -9.67
C ARG A 104 6.72 1.76 -10.45
N LEU A 105 5.47 2.05 -10.06
CA LEU A 105 4.27 1.51 -10.68
C LEU A 105 3.75 2.39 -11.83
N GLU A 106 4.25 3.63 -11.93
CA GLU A 106 4.02 4.57 -13.03
C GLU A 106 4.94 4.29 -14.22
#